data_AF-A0A2H0QHD4-F1
#
_entry.id   AF-A0A2H0QHD4-F1
#
_cell.length_a   1.000
_cell.length_b   1.000
_cell.length_c   1.000
_cell.angle_alpha   90.00
_cell.angle_beta   90.00
_cell.angle_gamma   90.00
#
_symmetry.space_group_name_H-M   'P 1'
#
loop_
_entity.id
_entity.type
_entity.pdbx_description
1 polymer ?
#
loop_
_entity_poly.entity_id
_entity_poly.type
_entity_poly.pdbx_seq_one_letter_code
_entity_poly.pdbx_strand_id
1 'polypeptide(L)'
;MENLLKENSLLKMRGHFYALNCGRVINEERERYTLEIDGEETIAVLSGKLRHNALTRSELPTVGDYVDVLMLPGDSIGKIERVKERKSKLVRKLAGEYAGEQLLGANVDIVFLLNSLNRDLNLRRIERYLVMIRDGGIKPILILTKNDLVTEDVTNQFLKQIQTITKVDQVLSISIEKGESIDEVRNLIQPGQTIALLGSSGVGKSTLTNALLGCDHQVVQEIGAHADRGKHTTTSRTLLKLPNGAFLMDTPGIREIQLWEGEGGFENSFLDVLELEKRCKFSNCRHQNDQGCAIQSAIERGELEAARLKSFLKIEKEQSFMEKKSQAKTSKHLKEIWKKRSREYRR
;
A
#
# COMPACT_ATOMS: atom_id res chain seq x y z
N MET A 1 -33.36 -21.55 0.31
CA MET A 1 -32.08 -20.84 0.10
C MET A 1 -32.06 -20.01 -1.20
N GLU A 2 -32.77 -20.41 -2.26
CA GLU A 2 -32.89 -19.61 -3.50
C GLU A 2 -33.66 -18.28 -3.36
N ASN A 3 -34.60 -18.15 -2.42
CA ASN A 3 -35.37 -16.90 -2.23
C ASN A 3 -34.57 -15.76 -1.59
N LEU A 4 -33.52 -16.04 -0.80
CA LEU A 4 -32.67 -15.02 -0.17
C LEU A 4 -31.62 -14.42 -1.12
N LEU A 5 -31.30 -15.13 -2.22
CA LEU A 5 -30.40 -14.64 -3.26
C LEU A 5 -31.12 -13.67 -4.22
N LYS A 6 -32.42 -13.86 -4.47
CA LYS A 6 -33.22 -12.97 -5.33
C LYS A 6 -33.54 -11.61 -4.68
N GLU A 7 -33.68 -11.55 -3.35
CA GLU A 7 -33.95 -10.28 -2.66
C GLU A 7 -32.72 -9.38 -2.55
N ASN A 8 -31.51 -9.95 -2.51
CA ASN A 8 -30.26 -9.19 -2.37
C ASN A 8 -29.72 -8.59 -3.68
N SER A 9 -30.29 -8.98 -4.83
CA SER A 9 -29.93 -8.50 -6.16
C SER A 9 -30.93 -7.49 -6.74
N LEU A 10 -31.94 -7.09 -5.96
CA LEU A 10 -32.98 -6.16 -6.39
C LEU A 10 -33.03 -4.94 -5.46
N LEU A 11 -32.98 -3.75 -6.03
CA LEU A 11 -33.18 -2.50 -5.31
C LEU A 11 -34.60 -1.99 -5.53
N LYS A 12 -35.34 -1.73 -4.45
CA LYS A 12 -36.65 -1.09 -4.51
C LYS A 12 -36.50 0.44 -4.48
N MET A 13 -36.86 1.12 -5.56
CA MET A 13 -36.91 2.59 -5.63
C MET A 13 -38.23 3.05 -6.24
N ARG A 14 -38.87 4.03 -5.58
CA ARG A 14 -40.13 4.66 -6.06
C ARG A 14 -41.21 3.65 -6.48
N GLY A 15 -41.29 2.51 -5.79
CA GLY A 15 -42.28 1.46 -6.07
C GLY A 15 -41.87 0.42 -7.13
N HIS A 16 -40.72 0.59 -7.80
CA HIS A 16 -40.19 -0.35 -8.79
C HIS A 16 -38.97 -1.10 -8.26
N PHE A 17 -38.75 -2.32 -8.77
CA PHE A 17 -37.57 -3.12 -8.48
C PHE A 17 -36.60 -3.05 -9.65
N TYR A 18 -35.34 -2.77 -9.36
CA TYR A 18 -34.26 -2.72 -10.34
C TYR A 18 -33.23 -3.80 -10.02
N ALA A 19 -32.77 -4.50 -11.04
CA ALA A 19 -31.65 -5.44 -10.89
C ALA A 19 -30.36 -4.69 -10.61
N LEU A 20 -29.56 -5.26 -9.69
CA LEU A 20 -28.22 -4.80 -9.40
C LEU A 20 -27.22 -5.70 -10.13
N ASN A 21 -26.27 -5.06 -10.81
CA ASN A 21 -25.14 -5.74 -11.42
C ASN A 21 -24.02 -5.90 -10.38
N CYS A 22 -23.29 -7.00 -10.46
CA CYS A 22 -22.09 -7.19 -9.66
C CYS A 22 -20.89 -6.65 -10.44
N GLY A 23 -20.21 -5.65 -9.91
CA GLY A 23 -18.97 -5.12 -10.47
C GLY A 23 -17.78 -5.34 -9.57
N ARG A 24 -16.59 -5.40 -10.15
CA ARG A 24 -15.32 -5.40 -9.41
C ARG A 24 -14.66 -4.04 -9.57
N VAL A 25 -14.27 -3.40 -8.47
CA VAL A 25 -13.57 -2.11 -8.51
C VAL A 25 -12.14 -2.32 -9.02
N ILE A 26 -11.85 -1.83 -10.22
CA ILE A 26 -10.52 -1.93 -10.85
C ILE A 26 -9.72 -0.63 -10.74
N ASN A 27 -10.36 0.53 -10.60
CA ASN A 27 -9.70 1.81 -10.37
C ASN A 27 -10.53 2.74 -9.46
N GLU A 28 -9.85 3.57 -8.67
CA GLU A 28 -10.44 4.61 -7.81
C GLU A 28 -9.78 5.97 -8.07
N GLU A 29 -10.55 6.95 -8.56
CA GLU A 29 -10.08 8.31 -8.84
C GLU A 29 -11.09 9.37 -8.39
N ARG A 30 -10.73 10.18 -7.39
CA ARG A 30 -11.44 11.42 -6.99
C ARG A 30 -12.98 11.27 -6.94
N GLU A 31 -13.47 10.26 -6.21
CA GLU A 31 -14.90 9.92 -6.03
C GLU A 31 -15.58 9.22 -7.22
N ARG A 32 -14.82 8.87 -8.26
CA ARG A 32 -15.25 7.97 -9.33
C ARG A 32 -14.55 6.63 -9.21
N TYR A 33 -15.27 5.59 -9.57
CA TYR A 33 -14.80 4.22 -9.57
C TYR A 33 -14.92 3.69 -10.98
N THR A 34 -13.89 2.98 -11.45
CA THR A 34 -14.01 2.17 -12.67
C THR A 34 -14.24 0.74 -12.23
N LEU A 35 -15.28 0.12 -12.77
CA LEU A 35 -15.72 -1.22 -12.43
C LEU A 35 -15.57 -2.13 -13.64
N GLU A 36 -15.07 -3.34 -13.45
CA GLU A 36 -15.22 -4.42 -14.44
C GLU A 36 -16.56 -5.12 -14.15
N ILE A 37 -17.47 -5.09 -15.13
CA ILE A 37 -18.77 -5.77 -15.11
C ILE A 37 -18.84 -6.59 -16.39
N ASP A 38 -18.92 -7.91 -16.29
CA ASP A 38 -19.00 -8.85 -17.42
C ASP A 38 -17.90 -8.66 -18.50
N GLY A 39 -16.74 -8.16 -18.08
CA GLY A 39 -15.58 -7.89 -18.96
C GLY A 39 -15.56 -6.50 -19.59
N GLU A 40 -16.57 -5.66 -19.33
CA GLU A 40 -16.61 -4.26 -19.76
C GLU A 40 -16.30 -3.30 -18.61
N GLU A 41 -15.61 -2.21 -18.93
CA GLU A 41 -15.33 -1.15 -17.97
C GLU A 41 -16.49 -0.17 -17.88
N THR A 42 -17.03 -0.01 -16.67
CA THR A 42 -18.12 0.91 -16.38
C THR A 42 -17.67 1.94 -15.34
N ILE A 43 -17.91 3.22 -15.62
CA ILE A 43 -17.70 4.28 -14.63
C ILE A 43 -18.88 4.29 -13.66
N ALA A 44 -18.58 4.34 -12.37
CA ALA A 44 -19.59 4.43 -11.32
C ALA A 44 -19.23 5.47 -10.25
N VAL A 45 -20.26 5.94 -9.55
CA VAL A 45 -20.15 6.84 -8.40
C VAL A 45 -20.88 6.23 -7.21
N LEU A 46 -20.55 6.68 -5.99
CA LEU A 46 -21.28 6.25 -4.80
C LEU A 46 -22.72 6.73 -4.86
N SER A 47 -23.66 5.86 -4.49
CA SER A 47 -25.01 6.29 -4.16
C SER A 47 -24.99 7.28 -2.99
N GLY A 48 -25.95 8.20 -2.96
CA GLY A 48 -26.08 9.14 -1.84
C GLY A 48 -26.22 8.41 -0.50
N LYS A 49 -27.00 7.32 -0.48
CA LYS A 49 -27.19 6.48 0.71
C LYS A 49 -25.87 5.90 1.22
N LEU A 50 -25.06 5.29 0.34
CA LEU A 50 -23.77 4.72 0.74
C LEU A 50 -22.81 5.81 1.25
N ARG A 51 -22.77 6.96 0.58
CA ARG A 51 -21.94 8.10 0.99
C ARG A 51 -22.33 8.66 2.36
N HIS A 52 -23.62 8.69 2.69
CA HIS A 52 -24.13 9.20 3.97
C HIS A 52 -24.01 8.19 5.12
N ASN A 53 -24.16 6.90 4.82
CA ASN A 53 -24.17 5.85 5.85
C ASN A 53 -22.77 5.38 6.26
N ALA A 54 -21.78 5.51 5.38
CA ALA A 54 -20.42 5.09 5.69
C ALA A 54 -19.85 5.94 6.85
N LEU A 55 -19.56 5.29 7.97
CA LEU A 55 -19.01 5.95 9.16
C LEU A 55 -17.50 6.13 9.05
N THR A 56 -16.84 5.22 8.34
CA THR A 56 -15.40 5.21 8.13
C THR A 56 -15.05 5.11 6.65
N ARG A 57 -13.85 5.58 6.28
CA ARG A 57 -13.35 5.43 4.90
C ARG A 57 -13.16 3.96 4.52
N SER A 58 -12.93 3.07 5.50
CA SER A 58 -12.84 1.63 5.29
C SER A 58 -14.16 1.00 4.86
N GLU A 59 -15.31 1.60 5.11
CA GLU A 59 -16.62 1.10 4.63
C GLU A 59 -16.92 1.50 3.18
N LEU A 60 -16.16 2.45 2.62
CA LEU A 60 -16.29 2.84 1.23
C LEU A 60 -15.58 1.81 0.32
N PRO A 61 -16.02 1.69 -0.95
CA PRO A 61 -15.35 0.81 -1.91
C PRO A 61 -13.88 1.22 -2.07
N THR A 62 -13.02 0.21 -2.21
CA THR A 62 -11.64 0.37 -2.65
C THR A 62 -11.33 -0.61 -3.78
N VAL A 63 -10.15 -0.48 -4.36
CA VAL A 63 -9.67 -1.36 -5.43
C VAL A 63 -9.65 -2.82 -4.98
N GLY A 64 -10.24 -3.69 -5.79
CA GLY A 64 -10.45 -5.11 -5.50
C GLY A 64 -11.77 -5.43 -4.81
N ASP A 65 -12.54 -4.45 -4.34
CA ASP A 65 -13.88 -4.71 -3.81
C ASP A 65 -14.83 -5.20 -4.90
N TYR A 66 -15.71 -6.13 -4.53
CA TYR A 66 -16.91 -6.44 -5.30
C TYR A 66 -18.05 -5.56 -4.79
N VAL A 67 -18.79 -4.96 -5.71
CA VAL A 67 -19.85 -3.99 -5.42
C VAL A 67 -21.13 -4.35 -6.15
N ASP A 68 -22.27 -4.02 -5.55
CA ASP A 68 -23.56 -4.04 -6.23
C ASP A 68 -23.84 -2.65 -6.82
N VAL A 69 -24.14 -2.63 -8.10
CA VAL A 69 -24.24 -1.42 -8.91
C VAL A 69 -25.58 -1.36 -9.58
N LEU A 70 -26.27 -0.23 -9.42
CA LEU A 70 -27.46 0.08 -10.18
C LEU A 70 -27.08 0.76 -11.49
N MET A 71 -27.53 0.18 -12.60
CA MET A 71 -27.48 0.77 -13.94
C MET A 71 -28.91 1.06 -14.38
N LEU A 72 -29.26 2.34 -14.56
CA LEU A 72 -30.58 2.71 -15.09
C LEU A 72 -30.52 2.74 -16.62
N PRO A 73 -31.63 2.38 -17.32
CA PRO A 73 -31.68 2.48 -18.77
C PRO A 73 -31.36 3.91 -19.25
N GLY A 74 -30.34 4.04 -20.11
CA GLY A 74 -29.88 5.32 -20.64
C GLY A 74 -28.80 6.04 -19.82
N ASP A 75 -28.46 5.55 -18.61
CA ASP A 75 -27.36 6.10 -17.83
C ASP A 75 -26.02 5.53 -18.33
N SER A 76 -25.04 6.42 -18.53
CA SER A 76 -23.65 6.04 -18.82
C SER A 76 -22.78 5.86 -17.56
N ILE A 77 -23.34 6.15 -16.38
CA ILE A 77 -22.65 6.10 -15.09
C ILE A 77 -23.47 5.26 -14.10
N GLY A 78 -22.85 4.21 -13.57
CA GLY A 78 -23.45 3.36 -12.54
C GLY A 78 -23.48 4.00 -11.16
N LYS A 79 -24.38 3.52 -10.29
CA LYS A 79 -24.44 3.90 -8.88
C LYS A 79 -24.09 2.73 -8.00
N ILE A 80 -23.03 2.87 -7.21
CA ILE A 80 -22.62 1.87 -6.23
C ILE A 80 -23.56 1.96 -5.02
N GLU A 81 -24.35 0.91 -4.84
CA GLU A 81 -25.34 0.81 -3.77
C GLU A 81 -24.75 0.14 -2.52
N ARG A 82 -23.90 -0.87 -2.73
CA ARG A 82 -23.34 -1.68 -1.64
C ARG A 82 -21.94 -2.20 -1.98
N VAL A 83 -21.07 -2.24 -0.97
CA VAL A 83 -19.82 -3.02 -1.00
C VAL A 83 -20.10 -4.41 -0.43
N LYS A 84 -19.71 -5.47 -1.15
CA LYS A 84 -19.85 -6.85 -0.69
C LYS A 84 -18.85 -7.17 0.42
N GLU A 85 -19.12 -8.23 1.16
CA GLU A 85 -18.20 -8.71 2.19
C GLU A 85 -16.82 -9.03 1.59
N ARG A 86 -15.77 -8.54 2.27
CA ARG A 86 -14.38 -8.73 1.85
C ARG A 86 -13.86 -10.06 2.39
N LYS A 87 -13.30 -10.88 1.50
CA LYS A 87 -12.62 -12.13 1.90
C LYS A 87 -11.26 -11.88 2.55
N SER A 88 -10.60 -10.81 2.11
CA SER A 88 -9.31 -10.40 2.64
C SER A 88 -9.15 -8.88 2.51
N LYS A 89 -8.28 -8.32 3.33
CA LYS A 89 -7.99 -6.88 3.35
C LYS A 89 -6.51 -6.63 3.54
N LEU A 90 -5.93 -5.78 2.68
CA LEU A 90 -4.60 -5.26 2.90
C LEU A 90 -4.72 -3.89 3.56
N VAL A 91 -4.34 -3.83 4.83
CA VAL A 91 -4.57 -2.66 5.68
C VAL A 91 -3.24 -2.09 6.16
N ARG A 92 -3.15 -0.76 6.14
CA ARG A 92 -2.13 0.01 6.83
C ARG A 92 -2.77 0.61 8.09
N LYS A 93 -2.29 0.23 9.27
CA LYS A 93 -2.67 0.96 10.50
C LYS A 93 -2.06 2.37 10.42
N LEU A 94 -2.62 3.37 11.10
CA LEU A 94 -2.01 4.69 11.24
C LEU A 94 -1.75 4.91 12.73
N ALA A 95 -0.51 5.29 13.08
CA ALA A 95 -0.11 5.60 14.46
C ALA A 95 -0.40 7.09 14.80
N GLY A 96 -0.54 7.39 16.09
CA GLY A 96 -0.79 8.75 16.62
C GLY A 96 -2.25 9.04 17.01
N GLU A 97 -2.58 10.31 17.27
CA GLU A 97 -3.91 10.79 17.73
C GLU A 97 -5.09 10.44 16.78
N TYR A 98 -4.80 9.91 15.59
CA TYR A 98 -5.77 9.40 14.61
C TYR A 98 -5.59 7.89 14.41
N ALA A 99 -5.68 7.12 15.50
CA ALA A 99 -5.70 5.66 15.45
C ALA A 99 -6.80 5.18 14.48
N GLY A 100 -6.39 4.62 13.34
CA GLY A 100 -7.30 4.20 12.29
C GLY A 100 -6.67 3.26 11.28
N GLU A 101 -7.50 2.51 10.57
CA GLU A 101 -7.10 1.59 9.50
C GLU A 101 -7.27 2.28 8.14
N GLN A 102 -6.18 2.42 7.38
CA GLN A 102 -6.24 2.78 5.97
C GLN A 102 -6.25 1.50 5.13
N LEU A 103 -7.35 1.26 4.44
CA LEU A 103 -7.46 0.17 3.48
C LEU A 103 -6.67 0.51 2.21
N LEU A 104 -5.80 -0.40 1.80
CA LEU A 104 -4.93 -0.26 0.62
C LEU A 104 -5.44 -1.08 -0.57
N GLY A 105 -6.13 -2.18 -0.28
CA GLY A 105 -6.80 -3.02 -1.25
C GLY A 105 -7.62 -4.10 -0.56
N ALA A 106 -8.56 -4.68 -1.31
CA ALA A 106 -9.45 -5.73 -0.83
C ALA A 106 -9.41 -6.95 -1.76
N ASN A 107 -9.84 -8.10 -1.22
CA ASN A 107 -9.91 -9.37 -1.96
C ASN A 107 -8.59 -9.72 -2.66
N VAL A 108 -7.49 -9.54 -1.94
CA VAL A 108 -6.14 -9.96 -2.34
C VAL A 108 -5.94 -11.41 -1.92
N ASP A 109 -5.58 -12.29 -2.85
CA ASP A 109 -5.37 -13.71 -2.57
C ASP A 109 -3.93 -13.97 -2.12
N ILE A 110 -2.96 -13.34 -2.81
CA ILE A 110 -1.54 -13.55 -2.59
C ILE A 110 -0.81 -12.20 -2.48
N VAL A 111 0.12 -12.11 -1.54
CA VAL A 111 1.12 -11.03 -1.53
C VAL A 111 2.49 -11.62 -1.80
N PHE A 112 3.12 -11.17 -2.87
CA PHE A 112 4.54 -11.39 -3.10
C PHE A 112 5.33 -10.35 -2.29
N LEU A 113 5.99 -10.82 -1.25
CA LEU A 113 6.92 -10.01 -0.45
C LEU A 113 8.31 -10.13 -1.07
N LEU A 114 8.78 -9.08 -1.72
CA LEU A 114 10.09 -9.04 -2.38
C LEU A 114 11.17 -8.54 -1.42
N ASN A 115 12.29 -9.25 -1.36
CA ASN A 115 13.51 -8.79 -0.71
C ASN A 115 14.72 -9.07 -1.61
N SER A 116 15.67 -8.13 -1.66
CA SER A 116 16.86 -8.27 -2.51
C SER A 116 17.96 -9.02 -1.78
N LEU A 117 18.60 -10.01 -2.43
CA LEU A 117 19.73 -10.76 -1.86
C LEU A 117 21.02 -9.93 -1.79
N ASN A 118 21.14 -8.91 -2.64
CA ASN A 118 22.32 -8.03 -2.69
C ASN A 118 22.32 -6.89 -1.65
N ARG A 119 21.41 -6.95 -0.66
CA ARG A 119 21.29 -5.97 0.43
C ARG A 119 21.17 -6.70 1.75
N ASP A 120 21.43 -5.99 2.85
CA ASP A 120 21.28 -6.54 4.20
C ASP A 120 19.87 -7.07 4.45
N LEU A 121 19.80 -8.29 4.99
CA LEU A 121 18.56 -8.95 5.34
C LEU A 121 18.00 -8.38 6.64
N ASN A 122 16.89 -7.64 6.55
CA ASN A 122 16.17 -7.21 7.73
C ASN A 122 15.10 -8.24 8.11
N LEU A 123 15.48 -9.23 8.93
CA LEU A 123 14.62 -10.31 9.39
C LEU A 123 13.36 -9.80 10.11
N ARG A 124 13.52 -8.82 11.02
CA ARG A 124 12.40 -8.21 11.75
C ARG A 124 11.39 -7.54 10.83
N ARG A 125 11.86 -6.88 9.76
CA ARG A 125 10.99 -6.27 8.75
C ARG A 125 10.16 -7.33 8.01
N ILE A 126 10.80 -8.43 7.59
CA ILE A 126 10.12 -9.53 6.91
C ILE A 126 9.05 -10.12 7.82
N GLU A 127 9.40 -10.43 9.07
CA GLU A 127 8.47 -10.99 10.06
C GLU A 127 7.23 -10.11 10.24
N ARG A 128 7.41 -8.79 10.43
CA ARG A 128 6.29 -7.84 10.54
C ARG A 128 5.38 -7.85 9.31
N TYR A 129 5.95 -7.90 8.11
CA TYR A 129 5.13 -7.97 6.89
C TYR A 129 4.35 -9.27 6.81
N LEU A 130 4.97 -10.40 7.15
CA LEU A 130 4.28 -11.69 7.15
C LEU A 130 3.10 -11.70 8.12
N VAL A 131 3.26 -11.13 9.31
CA VAL A 131 2.15 -10.98 10.28
C VAL A 131 1.04 -10.10 9.68
N MET A 132 1.36 -8.92 9.16
CA MET A 132 0.37 -8.01 8.56
C MET A 132 -0.41 -8.65 7.40
N ILE A 133 0.28 -9.39 6.53
CA ILE A 133 -0.35 -10.06 5.39
C ILE A 133 -1.31 -11.17 5.88
N ARG A 134 -0.89 -11.96 6.87
CA ARG A 134 -1.69 -13.04 7.45
C ARG A 134 -2.90 -12.51 8.22
N ASP A 135 -2.74 -11.45 9.00
CA ASP A 135 -3.85 -10.75 9.68
C ASP A 135 -4.90 -10.24 8.69
N GLY A 136 -4.48 -9.93 7.46
CA GLY A 136 -5.36 -9.56 6.36
C GLY A 136 -6.11 -10.72 5.71
N GLY A 137 -5.86 -11.97 6.11
CA GLY A 137 -6.39 -13.18 5.47
C GLY A 137 -5.76 -13.48 4.12
N ILE A 138 -4.53 -13.00 3.86
CA ILE A 138 -3.86 -13.09 2.57
C ILE A 138 -2.71 -14.11 2.67
N LYS A 139 -2.43 -14.86 1.59
CA LYS A 139 -1.29 -15.78 1.54
C LYS A 139 0.03 -15.02 1.24
N PRO A 140 1.02 -14.99 2.15
CA PRO A 140 2.33 -14.44 1.84
C PRO A 140 3.19 -15.44 1.06
N ILE A 141 3.92 -14.97 0.06
CA ILE A 141 5.00 -15.71 -0.59
C ILE A 141 6.23 -14.80 -0.64
N LEU A 142 7.35 -15.27 -0.07
CA LEU A 142 8.59 -14.50 -0.03
C LEU A 142 9.40 -14.74 -1.30
N ILE A 143 9.76 -13.67 -2.00
CA ILE A 143 10.55 -13.71 -3.21
C ILE A 143 11.87 -12.99 -2.95
N LEU A 144 12.97 -13.75 -2.98
CA LEU A 144 14.34 -13.27 -2.87
C LEU A 144 14.84 -12.94 -4.28
N THR A 145 15.00 -11.66 -4.58
CA THR A 145 15.39 -11.18 -5.91
C THR A 145 16.91 -10.98 -6.01
N LYS A 146 17.40 -10.89 -7.25
CA LYS A 146 18.80 -10.65 -7.60
C LYS A 146 19.74 -11.76 -7.15
N ASN A 147 19.30 -13.01 -7.26
CA ASN A 147 20.13 -14.18 -6.94
C ASN A 147 21.38 -14.28 -7.83
N ASP A 148 21.38 -13.63 -8.99
CA ASP A 148 22.49 -13.51 -9.93
C ASP A 148 23.67 -12.68 -9.39
N LEU A 149 23.44 -11.81 -8.39
CA LEU A 149 24.45 -10.94 -7.82
C LEU A 149 25.16 -11.53 -6.60
N VAL A 150 24.77 -12.74 -6.18
CA VAL A 150 25.30 -13.38 -4.97
C VAL A 150 25.68 -14.82 -5.27
N THR A 151 26.55 -15.38 -4.43
CA THR A 151 26.89 -16.81 -4.52
C THR A 151 25.76 -17.67 -3.95
N GLU A 152 25.77 -18.95 -4.31
CA GLU A 152 24.83 -19.94 -3.77
C GLU A 152 24.95 -20.06 -2.24
N ASP A 153 26.16 -19.95 -1.68
CA ASP A 153 26.40 -19.93 -0.23
C ASP A 153 25.68 -18.78 0.47
N VAL A 154 25.74 -17.58 -0.10
CA VAL A 154 25.02 -16.40 0.44
C VAL A 154 23.51 -16.64 0.38
N THR A 155 23.01 -17.18 -0.73
CA THR A 155 21.59 -17.54 -0.87
C THR A 155 21.15 -18.54 0.21
N ASN A 156 21.95 -19.59 0.44
CA ASN A 156 21.68 -20.61 1.46
C ASN A 156 21.73 -20.04 2.88
N GLN A 157 22.63 -19.09 3.16
CA GLN A 157 22.67 -18.39 4.45
C GLN A 157 21.41 -17.56 4.69
N PHE A 158 20.95 -16.81 3.69
CA PHE A 158 19.70 -16.05 3.77
C PHE A 158 18.49 -16.96 4.04
N LEU A 159 18.39 -18.08 3.31
CA LEU A 159 17.31 -19.06 3.51
C LEU A 159 17.31 -19.62 4.93
N LYS A 160 18.49 -20.00 5.46
CA LYS A 160 18.62 -20.46 6.85
C LYS A 160 18.17 -19.39 7.85
N GLN A 161 18.55 -18.13 7.64
CA GLN A 161 18.13 -17.03 8.51
C GLN A 161 16.60 -16.81 8.44
N ILE A 162 16.00 -16.86 7.25
CA ILE A 162 14.53 -16.73 7.08
C ILE A 162 13.77 -17.87 7.76
N GLN A 163 14.31 -19.09 7.75
CA GLN A 163 13.71 -20.22 8.45
C GLN A 163 13.64 -20.02 9.97
N THR A 164 14.41 -19.09 10.55
CA THR A 164 14.40 -18.83 12.00
C THR A 164 13.26 -17.93 12.48
N ILE A 165 12.75 -17.03 11.63
CA ILE A 165 11.86 -15.93 12.06
C ILE A 165 10.37 -16.25 11.96
N THR A 166 9.94 -17.23 11.17
CA THR A 166 8.61 -17.87 11.26
C THR A 166 8.53 -19.00 10.23
N LYS A 167 7.48 -19.83 10.28
CA LYS A 167 7.15 -20.77 9.19
C LYS A 167 6.77 -19.97 7.94
N VAL A 168 7.73 -19.54 7.13
CA VAL A 168 7.43 -19.02 5.80
C VAL A 168 7.08 -20.24 4.94
N ASP A 169 5.82 -20.35 4.55
CA ASP A 169 5.32 -21.55 3.86
C ASP A 169 5.93 -21.72 2.48
N GLN A 170 6.39 -20.62 1.87
CA GLN A 170 6.96 -20.62 0.53
C GLN A 170 7.97 -19.48 0.34
N VAL A 171 9.20 -19.84 -0.05
CA VAL A 171 10.28 -18.92 -0.42
C VAL A 171 10.79 -19.29 -1.80
N LEU A 172 10.91 -18.31 -2.69
CA LEU A 172 11.56 -18.46 -4.00
C LEU A 172 12.77 -17.54 -4.11
N SER A 173 13.83 -18.01 -4.75
CA SER A 173 15.00 -17.22 -5.08
C SER A 173 15.08 -17.05 -6.59
N ILE A 174 15.00 -15.81 -7.08
CA ILE A 174 14.89 -15.52 -8.50
C ILE A 174 15.90 -14.45 -8.95
N SER A 175 16.27 -14.51 -10.22
CA SER A 175 16.79 -13.36 -10.95
C SER A 175 15.73 -12.94 -11.96
N ILE A 176 15.23 -11.71 -11.86
CA ILE A 176 14.21 -11.22 -12.80
C ILE A 176 14.79 -11.05 -14.21
N GLU A 177 16.11 -10.89 -14.33
CA GLU A 177 16.80 -10.81 -15.63
C GLU A 177 16.88 -12.18 -16.33
N LYS A 178 16.73 -13.28 -15.58
CA LYS A 178 16.67 -14.65 -16.12
C LYS A 178 15.22 -15.06 -16.34
N GLY A 179 14.83 -15.26 -17.60
CA GLY A 179 13.46 -15.60 -17.99
C GLY A 179 12.87 -16.82 -17.26
N GLU A 180 13.67 -17.86 -17.04
CA GLU A 180 13.26 -19.10 -16.37
C GLU A 180 12.71 -18.86 -14.95
N SER A 181 13.30 -17.91 -14.20
CA SER A 181 12.84 -17.61 -12.84
C SER A 181 11.50 -16.86 -12.81
N ILE A 182 11.13 -16.18 -13.90
CA ILE A 182 9.82 -15.53 -14.01
C ILE A 182 8.71 -16.57 -14.23
N ASP A 183 9.01 -17.64 -14.97
CA ASP A 183 8.03 -18.71 -15.20
C ASP A 183 7.69 -19.46 -13.91
N GLU A 184 8.67 -19.65 -13.01
CA GLU A 184 8.40 -20.16 -11.65
C GLU A 184 7.40 -19.28 -10.89
N VAL A 185 7.56 -17.94 -10.96
CA VAL A 185 6.62 -17.00 -10.33
C VAL A 185 5.25 -17.08 -11.00
N ARG A 186 5.19 -17.16 -12.34
CA ARG A 186 3.93 -17.29 -13.08
C ARG A 186 3.17 -18.55 -12.70
N ASN A 187 3.86 -19.67 -12.46
CA ASN A 187 3.24 -20.93 -12.04
C ASN A 187 2.55 -20.85 -10.66
N LEU A 188 2.91 -19.85 -9.84
CA LEU A 188 2.23 -19.59 -8.57
C LEU A 188 0.91 -18.83 -8.72
N ILE A 189 0.66 -18.24 -9.89
CA ILE A 189 -0.46 -17.35 -10.15
C ILE A 189 -1.55 -18.14 -10.89
N GLN A 190 -2.64 -18.42 -10.19
CA GLN A 190 -3.81 -19.05 -10.79
C GLN A 190 -4.72 -17.99 -11.45
N PRO A 191 -5.41 -18.31 -12.56
CA PRO A 191 -6.40 -17.44 -13.17
C PRO A 191 -7.44 -16.95 -12.16
N GLY A 192 -7.84 -15.67 -12.26
CA GLY A 192 -8.81 -15.04 -11.38
C GLY A 192 -8.28 -14.62 -10.00
N GLN A 193 -7.06 -15.02 -9.63
CA GLN A 193 -6.44 -14.56 -8.38
C GLN A 193 -6.02 -13.10 -8.45
N THR A 194 -5.90 -12.50 -7.27
CA THR A 194 -5.49 -11.12 -7.05
C THR A 194 -4.19 -11.09 -6.28
N ILE A 195 -3.18 -10.43 -6.85
CA ILE A 195 -1.83 -10.42 -6.33
C ILE A 195 -1.43 -8.98 -6.00
N ALA A 196 -0.76 -8.79 -4.87
CA ALA A 196 -0.10 -7.53 -4.55
C ALA A 196 1.41 -7.74 -4.38
N LEU A 197 2.21 -6.73 -4.74
CA LEU A 197 3.67 -6.74 -4.55
C LEU A 197 4.07 -5.82 -3.38
N LEU A 198 4.77 -6.37 -2.39
CA LEU A 198 5.38 -5.64 -1.29
C LEU A 198 6.90 -5.80 -1.29
N GLY A 199 7.62 -4.93 -0.59
CA GLY A 199 9.09 -4.96 -0.51
C GLY A 199 9.71 -3.59 -0.69
N SER A 200 10.95 -3.38 -0.25
CA SER A 200 11.61 -2.05 -0.26
C SER A 200 11.82 -1.46 -1.66
N SER A 201 12.09 -0.16 -1.77
CA SER A 201 12.44 0.47 -3.06
C SER A 201 13.71 -0.14 -3.66
N GLY A 202 13.72 -0.39 -4.98
CA GLY A 202 14.86 -0.94 -5.70
C GLY A 202 15.08 -2.47 -5.56
N VAL A 203 14.15 -3.20 -4.95
CA VAL A 203 14.19 -4.69 -4.86
C VAL A 203 13.69 -5.40 -6.13
N GLY A 204 13.19 -4.66 -7.13
CA GLY A 204 12.72 -5.24 -8.40
C GLY A 204 11.21 -5.42 -8.55
N LYS A 205 10.37 -4.81 -7.70
CA LYS A 205 8.89 -4.86 -7.85
C LYS A 205 8.43 -4.42 -9.25
N SER A 206 8.92 -3.28 -9.70
CA SER A 206 8.63 -2.69 -11.01
C SER A 206 9.02 -3.60 -12.17
N THR A 207 10.23 -4.15 -12.09
CA THR A 207 10.74 -5.11 -13.08
C THR A 207 9.89 -6.37 -13.11
N LEU A 208 9.50 -6.90 -11.94
CA LEU A 208 8.62 -8.06 -11.85
C LEU A 208 7.22 -7.76 -12.40
N THR A 209 6.65 -6.58 -12.12
CA THR A 209 5.38 -6.14 -12.71
C THR A 209 5.40 -6.20 -14.23
N ASN A 210 6.41 -5.60 -14.86
CA ASN A 210 6.53 -5.60 -16.32
C ASN A 210 6.71 -7.02 -16.87
N ALA A 211 7.55 -7.83 -16.22
CA ALA A 211 7.77 -9.23 -16.59
C ALA A 211 6.48 -10.07 -16.51
N LEU A 212 5.65 -9.87 -15.49
CA LEU A 212 4.37 -10.57 -15.34
C LEU A 212 3.31 -10.10 -16.34
N LEU A 213 3.30 -8.82 -16.68
CA LEU A 213 2.39 -8.26 -17.68
C LEU A 213 2.78 -8.65 -19.12
N GLY A 214 4.06 -9.01 -19.34
CA GLY A 214 4.59 -9.27 -20.68
C GLY A 214 4.78 -8.01 -21.52
N CYS A 215 4.79 -6.83 -20.89
CA CYS A 215 4.99 -5.53 -21.53
C CYS A 215 5.64 -4.52 -20.56
N ASP A 216 6.30 -3.50 -21.10
CA ASP A 216 6.97 -2.44 -20.32
C ASP A 216 5.99 -1.40 -19.75
N HIS A 217 4.95 -1.87 -19.06
CA HIS A 217 3.83 -1.06 -18.57
C HIS A 217 4.29 0.14 -17.71
N GLN A 218 5.28 -0.04 -16.84
CA GLN A 218 5.76 1.04 -15.97
C GLN A 218 6.69 2.05 -16.66
N VAL A 219 7.45 1.63 -17.66
CA VAL A 219 8.24 2.56 -18.50
C VAL A 219 7.31 3.44 -19.32
N VAL A 220 6.19 2.88 -19.83
CA VAL A 220 5.16 3.65 -20.54
C VAL A 220 4.47 4.66 -19.61
N GLN A 221 4.24 4.34 -18.33
CA GLN A 221 3.73 5.31 -17.35
C GLN A 221 4.74 6.42 -17.02
N GLU A 222 6.04 6.11 -16.94
CA GLU A 222 7.10 7.11 -16.70
C GLU A 222 7.34 8.01 -17.92
N ILE A 223 7.34 7.46 -19.14
CA ILE A 223 7.50 8.22 -20.39
C ILE A 223 6.22 9.02 -20.71
N GLY A 224 5.04 8.47 -20.42
CA GLY A 224 3.75 9.16 -20.54
C GLY A 224 3.60 10.36 -19.58
N ALA A 225 4.41 10.42 -18.51
CA ALA A 225 4.49 11.58 -17.63
C ALA A 225 5.27 12.77 -18.26
N HIS A 226 6.00 12.54 -19.36
CA HIS A 226 6.82 13.54 -20.05
C HIS A 226 6.28 13.97 -21.43
N ALA A 227 5.18 13.39 -21.89
CA ALA A 227 4.51 13.83 -23.12
C ALA A 227 3.41 14.87 -22.82
N ASP A 228 3.55 15.98 -23.51
CA ASP A 228 2.90 17.27 -23.28
C ASP A 228 1.37 17.24 -23.44
N ARG A 229 0.64 17.17 -22.32
CA ARG A 229 -0.64 17.87 -22.05
C ARG A 229 -1.16 17.55 -20.64
N GLY A 230 -0.98 18.49 -19.70
CA GLY A 230 -1.89 18.65 -18.55
C GLY A 230 -1.61 17.82 -17.29
N LYS A 231 -0.55 18.16 -16.56
CA LYS A 231 -0.49 18.28 -15.08
C LYS A 231 -1.44 17.39 -14.25
N HIS A 232 -1.30 16.06 -14.33
CA HIS A 232 -1.93 15.13 -13.40
C HIS A 232 -0.89 14.14 -12.86
N THR A 233 -0.53 14.33 -11.59
CA THR A 233 0.31 13.40 -10.82
C THR A 233 -0.47 12.09 -10.64
N THR A 234 -0.02 11.03 -11.30
CA THR A 234 -0.62 9.69 -11.31
C THR A 234 -0.68 9.13 -9.88
N THR A 235 -1.86 9.20 -9.27
CA THR A 235 -2.18 8.72 -7.91
C THR A 235 -3.32 7.70 -7.94
N SER A 236 -3.58 7.11 -9.11
CA SER A 236 -4.60 6.08 -9.29
C SER A 236 -4.14 4.77 -8.66
N ARG A 237 -5.10 4.10 -8.03
CA ARG A 237 -4.95 2.74 -7.50
C ARG A 237 -5.59 1.84 -8.55
N THR A 238 -4.85 0.90 -9.15
CA THR A 238 -5.39 0.13 -10.28
C THR A 238 -5.14 -1.38 -10.13
N LEU A 239 -6.09 -2.19 -10.60
CA LEU A 239 -5.89 -3.61 -10.91
C LEU A 239 -5.49 -3.78 -12.37
N LEU A 240 -4.34 -4.39 -12.62
CA LEU A 240 -3.84 -4.70 -13.95
C LEU A 240 -4.15 -6.17 -14.25
N LYS A 241 -4.85 -6.44 -15.35
CA LYS A 241 -5.18 -7.81 -15.77
C LYS A 241 -3.94 -8.46 -16.39
N LEU A 242 -3.54 -9.60 -15.85
CA LEU A 242 -2.43 -10.41 -16.35
C LEU A 242 -2.90 -11.28 -17.54
N PRO A 243 -1.98 -11.73 -18.41
CA PRO A 243 -2.34 -12.55 -19.58
C PRO A 243 -3.08 -13.86 -19.24
N ASN A 244 -2.84 -14.42 -18.05
CA ASN A 244 -3.52 -15.62 -17.56
C ASN A 244 -4.89 -15.34 -16.90
N GLY A 245 -5.37 -14.09 -16.92
CA GLY A 245 -6.65 -13.69 -16.32
C GLY A 245 -6.61 -13.44 -14.81
N ALA A 246 -5.43 -13.46 -14.17
CA ALA A 246 -5.25 -12.96 -12.82
C ALA A 246 -5.15 -11.43 -12.79
N PHE A 247 -5.12 -10.83 -11.61
CA PHE A 247 -5.07 -9.38 -11.41
C PHE A 247 -3.88 -9.00 -10.53
N LEU A 248 -3.11 -8.03 -10.97
CA LEU A 248 -2.00 -7.45 -10.22
C LEU A 248 -2.41 -6.08 -9.68
N MET A 249 -2.35 -5.92 -8.36
CA MET A 249 -2.67 -4.69 -7.66
C MET A 249 -1.42 -3.81 -7.57
N ASP A 250 -1.41 -2.72 -8.33
CA ASP A 250 -0.37 -1.69 -8.29
C ASP A 250 -0.97 -0.41 -7.70
N THR A 251 -0.82 -0.24 -6.39
CA THR A 251 -1.25 1.00 -5.73
C THR A 251 -0.06 1.71 -5.10
N PRO A 252 0.06 3.05 -5.26
CA PRO A 252 1.09 3.83 -4.59
C PRO A 252 1.12 3.59 -3.08
N GLY A 253 -0.05 3.38 -2.45
CA GLY A 253 -0.16 3.11 -1.02
C GLY A 253 0.47 1.78 -0.57
N ILE A 254 0.47 0.75 -1.43
CA ILE A 254 1.17 -0.53 -1.22
C ILE A 254 2.69 -0.32 -1.30
N ARG A 255 3.15 0.54 -2.23
CA ARG A 255 4.56 0.96 -2.29
C ARG A 255 4.96 1.75 -1.04
N GLU A 256 4.03 2.52 -0.47
CA GLU A 256 4.23 3.35 0.72
C GLU A 256 4.00 2.63 2.06
N ILE A 257 3.57 1.36 2.13
CA ILE A 257 3.62 0.59 3.40
C ILE A 257 5.07 0.55 3.93
N GLN A 258 6.04 0.68 3.03
CA GLN A 258 7.45 0.92 3.38
C GLN A 258 7.65 2.14 4.30
N LEU A 259 6.78 3.16 4.24
CA LEU A 259 6.82 4.37 5.08
C LEU A 259 6.26 4.17 6.50
N TRP A 260 5.81 2.96 6.88
CA TRP A 260 5.82 2.54 8.30
C TRP A 260 7.24 2.43 8.88
N GLU A 261 8.26 2.72 8.07
CA GLU A 261 9.61 3.06 8.48
C GLU A 261 9.86 4.58 8.54
N GLY A 262 8.84 5.43 8.52
CA GLY A 262 8.97 6.80 9.01
C GLY A 262 9.28 6.82 10.52
N GLU A 263 8.75 5.85 11.26
CA GLU A 263 9.02 5.61 12.68
C GLU A 263 10.06 4.48 12.89
N GLY A 264 10.88 4.15 11.89
CA GLY A 264 11.84 3.03 12.04
C GLY A 264 12.97 2.91 11.02
N GLY A 265 12.96 3.68 9.94
CA GLY A 265 14.05 3.79 8.97
C GLY A 265 15.05 4.86 9.37
N PHE A 266 14.58 5.93 10.03
CA PHE A 266 15.40 6.91 10.73
C PHE A 266 16.12 6.26 11.91
N GLU A 267 15.36 5.87 12.95
CA GLU A 267 15.29 4.48 13.40
C GLU A 267 16.56 3.66 13.24
N ASN A 268 16.46 2.74 12.27
CA ASN A 268 17.49 1.78 11.89
C ASN A 268 18.73 2.40 11.24
N SER A 269 18.63 3.54 10.54
CA SER A 269 19.78 4.16 9.85
C SER A 269 20.65 5.00 10.78
N PHE A 270 20.09 5.40 11.92
CA PHE A 270 20.71 6.26 12.93
C PHE A 270 20.59 5.66 14.34
N LEU A 271 20.50 4.33 14.48
CA LEU A 271 20.46 3.66 15.79
C LEU A 271 21.61 4.10 16.69
N ASP A 272 22.80 4.24 16.11
CA ASP A 272 24.00 4.77 16.74
C ASP A 272 23.78 6.17 17.33
N VAL A 273 23.09 7.05 16.61
CA VAL A 273 22.78 8.41 17.06
C VAL A 273 21.64 8.42 18.10
N LEU A 274 20.59 7.61 17.89
CA LEU A 274 19.42 7.52 18.77
C LEU A 274 19.72 6.89 20.14
N GLU A 275 20.65 5.93 20.19
CA GLU A 275 21.12 5.36 21.45
C GLU A 275 21.93 6.36 22.27
N LEU A 276 22.69 7.23 21.61
CA LEU A 276 23.42 8.33 22.24
C LEU A 276 22.46 9.45 22.68
N GLU A 277 21.42 9.74 21.89
CA GLU A 277 20.39 10.73 22.22
C GLU A 277 19.73 10.45 23.57
N LYS A 278 19.37 9.18 23.84
CA LYS A 278 18.78 8.72 25.12
C LYS A 278 19.68 8.96 26.34
N ARG A 279 20.98 9.19 26.13
CA ARG A 279 21.98 9.44 27.17
C ARG A 279 22.27 10.93 27.35
N CYS A 280 21.63 11.81 26.58
CA CYS A 280 21.73 13.25 26.78
C CYS A 280 21.15 13.64 28.14
N LYS A 281 21.77 14.64 28.78
CA LYS A 281 21.32 15.17 30.08
C LYS A 281 19.91 15.74 30.05
N PHE A 282 19.47 16.26 28.90
CA PHE A 282 18.19 16.94 28.73
C PHE A 282 17.37 16.29 27.63
N SER A 283 16.06 16.15 27.86
CA SER A 283 15.10 15.55 26.93
C SER A 283 14.76 16.43 25.71
N ASN A 284 15.20 17.69 25.70
CA ASN A 284 15.02 18.66 24.62
C ASN A 284 16.35 19.15 24.04
N CYS A 285 17.39 18.30 24.11
CA CYS A 285 18.70 18.60 23.54
C CYS A 285 18.59 18.81 22.03
N ARG A 286 19.23 19.87 21.52
CA ARG A 286 19.31 20.24 20.09
C ARG A 286 20.57 19.71 19.42
N HIS A 287 21.48 19.13 20.19
CA HIS A 287 22.75 18.55 19.72
C HIS A 287 23.66 19.55 18.98
N GLN A 288 23.49 20.85 19.24
CA GLN A 288 24.21 21.97 18.59
C GLN A 288 25.05 22.77 19.60
N ASN A 289 25.72 22.08 20.54
CA ASN A 289 26.51 22.61 21.69
C ASN A 289 25.77 22.73 23.03
N ASP A 290 24.80 21.84 23.30
CA ASP A 290 24.15 21.81 24.61
C ASP A 290 25.04 21.14 25.68
N GLN A 291 25.01 21.68 26.90
CA GLN A 291 25.76 21.10 28.02
C GLN A 291 25.23 19.70 28.37
N GLY A 292 26.12 18.71 28.44
CA GLY A 292 25.75 17.32 28.75
C GLY A 292 25.11 16.56 27.57
N CYS A 293 25.36 16.99 26.33
CA CYS A 293 24.98 16.26 25.14
C CYS A 293 25.90 15.04 24.91
N ALA A 294 25.36 13.83 25.06
CA ALA A 294 26.13 12.60 24.89
C ALA A 294 26.60 12.39 23.44
N ILE A 295 25.86 12.92 22.46
CA ILE A 295 26.22 12.86 21.04
C ILE A 295 27.47 13.72 20.75
N GLN A 296 27.54 14.93 21.31
CA GLN A 296 28.70 15.80 21.14
C GLN A 296 29.94 15.20 21.81
N SER A 297 29.79 14.64 23.01
CA SER A 297 30.90 13.93 23.67
C SER A 297 31.36 12.69 22.89
N ALA A 298 30.46 11.99 22.19
CA ALA A 298 30.83 10.88 21.31
C ALA A 298 31.60 11.35 20.07
N ILE A 299 31.26 12.52 19.52
CA ILE A 299 32.02 13.15 18.42
C ILE A 299 33.42 13.56 18.89
N GLU A 300 33.55 14.18 20.06
CA GLU A 300 34.85 14.57 20.64
C GLU A 300 35.76 13.36 20.91
N ARG A 301 35.19 12.21 21.27
CA ARG A 301 35.91 10.94 21.47
C ARG A 301 36.17 10.16 20.17
N GLY A 302 35.67 10.62 19.02
CA GLY A 302 35.82 9.94 17.74
C GLY A 302 34.93 8.69 17.57
N GLU A 303 33.94 8.49 18.43
CA GLU A 303 32.98 7.38 18.37
C GLU A 303 31.87 7.61 17.34
N LEU A 304 31.66 8.87 16.94
CA LEU A 304 30.66 9.29 15.94
C LEU A 304 31.22 10.38 15.03
N GLU A 305 31.06 10.26 13.72
CA GLU A 305 31.47 11.31 12.79
C GLU A 305 30.51 12.51 12.82
N ALA A 306 31.04 13.73 12.82
CA ALA A 306 30.23 14.96 12.79
C ALA A 306 29.33 15.05 11.53
N ALA A 307 29.76 14.48 10.40
CA ALA A 307 28.98 14.40 9.17
C ALA A 307 27.71 13.54 9.34
N ARG A 308 27.76 12.54 10.23
CA ARG A 308 26.65 11.64 10.54
C ARG A 308 25.55 12.35 11.33
N LEU A 309 25.91 13.12 12.36
CA LEU A 309 24.98 14.00 13.08
C LEU A 309 24.33 15.05 12.16
N LYS A 310 25.10 15.63 11.24
CA LYS A 310 24.57 16.60 10.26
C LYS A 310 23.52 15.98 9.34
N SER A 311 23.71 14.72 8.94
CA SER A 311 22.76 13.97 8.12
C SER A 311 21.48 13.63 8.89
N PHE A 312 21.62 13.22 10.15
CA PHE A 312 20.51 12.97 11.09
C PHE A 312 19.60 14.20 11.24
N LEU A 313 20.16 15.35 11.65
CA LEU A 313 19.41 16.58 11.88
C LEU A 313 18.73 17.12 10.60
N LYS A 314 19.34 16.88 9.43
CA LYS A 314 18.75 17.27 8.15
C LYS A 314 17.50 16.45 7.84
N ILE A 315 17.57 15.13 8.00
CA ILE A 315 16.47 14.21 7.71
C ILE A 315 15.32 14.39 8.71
N GLU A 316 15.62 14.56 10.00
CA GLU A 316 14.63 14.85 11.04
C GLU A 316 13.85 16.15 10.74
N LYS A 317 14.56 17.18 10.26
CA LYS A 317 13.93 18.45 9.86
C LYS A 317 13.03 18.29 8.63
N GLU A 318 13.42 17.46 7.67
CA GLU A 318 12.61 17.13 6.50
C GLU A 318 11.34 16.36 6.89
N GLN A 319 11.44 15.40 7.81
CA GLN A 319 10.31 14.65 8.35
C GLN A 319 9.31 15.56 9.07
N SER A 320 9.79 16.35 10.04
CA SER A 320 8.92 17.26 10.81
C SER A 320 8.25 18.33 9.93
N PHE A 321 8.88 18.74 8.83
CA PHE A 321 8.27 19.64 7.85
C PHE A 321 7.14 18.97 7.06
N MET A 322 7.35 17.72 6.64
CA MET A 322 6.33 16.93 5.93
C MET A 322 5.11 16.63 6.81
N GLU A 323 5.33 16.32 8.08
CA GLU A 323 4.27 16.12 9.08
C GLU A 323 3.44 17.38 9.30
N LYS A 324 4.08 18.53 9.53
CA LYS A 324 3.39 19.83 9.68
C LYS A 324 2.56 20.18 8.44
N LYS A 325 3.08 19.89 7.25
CA LYS A 325 2.36 20.12 5.98
C LYS A 325 1.15 19.20 5.81
N SER A 326 1.25 17.94 6.26
CA SER A 326 0.15 16.98 6.30
C SER A 326 -0.93 17.38 7.32
N GLN A 327 -0.52 17.79 8.53
CA GLN A 327 -1.40 18.28 9.59
C GLN A 327 -2.15 19.55 9.17
N ALA A 328 -1.49 20.48 8.48
CA ALA A 328 -2.12 21.72 8.00
C ALA A 328 -3.20 21.47 6.94
N LYS A 329 -3.00 20.48 6.05
CA LYS A 329 -4.00 20.07 5.05
C LYS A 329 -5.20 19.37 5.72
N THR A 330 -4.94 18.49 6.67
CA THR A 330 -5.96 17.73 7.40
C THR A 330 -6.81 18.65 8.30
N SER A 331 -6.17 19.60 8.99
CA SER A 331 -6.85 20.59 9.83
C SER A 331 -7.74 21.54 9.02
N LYS A 332 -7.32 21.93 7.81
CA LYS A 332 -8.17 22.70 6.88
C LYS A 332 -9.39 21.90 6.44
N HIS A 333 -9.21 20.62 6.11
CA HIS A 333 -10.30 19.74 5.71
C HIS A 333 -11.32 19.50 6.84
N LEU A 334 -10.85 19.26 8.06
CA LEU A 334 -11.70 19.10 9.24
C LEU A 334 -12.47 20.40 9.58
N LYS A 335 -11.83 21.57 9.44
CA LYS A 335 -12.50 22.87 9.61
C LYS A 335 -13.57 23.14 8.55
N GLU A 336 -13.36 22.68 7.32
CA GLU A 336 -14.37 22.77 6.26
C GLU A 336 -15.58 21.87 6.54
N ILE A 337 -15.34 20.65 7.05
CA ILE A 337 -16.39 19.73 7.49
C ILE A 337 -17.19 20.33 8.66
N TRP A 338 -16.51 20.89 9.67
CA TRP A 338 -17.17 21.57 10.80
C TRP A 338 -17.96 22.81 10.36
N LYS A 339 -17.44 23.61 9.42
CA LYS A 339 -18.17 24.76 8.86
C LYS A 339 -19.43 24.32 8.12
N LYS A 340 -19.40 23.22 7.37
CA LYS A 340 -20.59 22.65 6.71
C LYS A 340 -21.63 22.20 7.73
N ARG A 341 -21.22 21.43 8.76
CA ARG A 341 -22.11 20.99 9.85
C ARG A 341 -22.72 22.14 10.64
N SER A 342 -21.96 23.21 10.90
CA SER A 342 -22.47 24.39 11.61
C SER A 342 -23.51 25.20 10.84
N ARG A 343 -23.52 25.09 9.50
CA ARG A 343 -24.53 25.72 8.63
C ARG A 343 -25.80 24.87 8.54
N GLU A 344 -25.70 23.56 8.66
CA GLU A 344 -26.85 22.65 8.74
C GLU A 344 -27.57 22.76 10.09
N TYR A 345 -26.86 22.96 11.20
CA TYR A 345 -27.47 23.16 12.53
C TYR A 345 -28.19 24.51 12.73
N ARG A 346 -28.06 25.44 11.77
CA ARG A 346 -28.68 26.78 11.80
C ARG A 346 -29.84 26.93 10.80
N ARG A 347 -30.21 25.86 10.10
CA ARG A 347 -31.43 25.73 9.31
C ARG A 347 -32.36 24.76 10.02
#